data_AF-Q5ZVX1-F1
#
_entry.id   AF-Q5ZVX1-F1
#
_cell.length_a   1.000
_cell.length_b   1.000
_cell.length_c   1.000
_cell.angle_alpha   90.00
_cell.angle_beta   90.00
_cell.angle_gamma   90.00
#
_symmetry.space_group_name_H-M   'P 1'
#
loop_
_entity.id
_entity.type
_entity.pdbx_description
1 polymer ?
#
loop_
_entity_poly.entity_id
_entity_poly.type
_entity_poly.pdbx_seq_one_letter_code
_entity_poly.pdbx_strand_id
1 'polypeptide(L)'
;MKQKIDYIARYFKLMSPIINREEINNIVKAQDELEITGAPEHGSHKLSIVKELETGFEYVQKQTKNQTETEKEFMMASFLNKVNPNHPKCKLVETNNGSVSILSRKQENTQDVEQFVRAGRTNELLEKKVIGLEDTLIADNILGKQSDTKLANMLVKDEGDTLVFSNIDHERANLPTFSLFNSGQRRYPTSAHELVSGIADLYEPSDDNRSGLAGDKRAKEFGEVATKVIKQEKIKSAYEKVANADIDSVYKKCSSLSQNSTFFGGKNNCNAYRQYFKEIQKEAADTVSKFDLKK
;
A
#
# COMPACT_ATOMS: atom_id res chain seq x y z
N MET A 1 -33.24 -23.75 23.24
CA MET A 1 -32.06 -22.84 23.28
C MET A 1 -30.95 -23.29 22.33
N LYS A 2 -30.47 -24.54 22.41
CA LYS A 2 -29.44 -25.14 21.51
C LYS A 2 -29.74 -25.00 20.00
N GLN A 3 -30.95 -25.34 19.54
CA GLN A 3 -31.35 -25.21 18.12
C GLN A 3 -31.37 -23.76 17.58
N LYS A 4 -31.68 -22.76 18.42
CA LYS A 4 -31.62 -21.34 18.02
C LYS A 4 -30.17 -20.87 17.87
N ILE A 5 -29.27 -21.36 18.73
CA ILE A 5 -27.83 -21.07 18.66
C ILE A 5 -27.22 -21.72 17.41
N ASP A 6 -27.60 -22.96 17.08
CA ASP A 6 -27.13 -23.66 15.87
C ASP A 6 -27.65 -23.01 14.58
N TYR A 7 -28.89 -22.49 14.57
CA TYR A 7 -29.44 -21.76 13.42
C TYR A 7 -28.72 -20.43 13.22
N ILE A 8 -28.47 -19.67 14.30
CA ILE A 8 -27.74 -18.41 14.25
C ILE A 8 -26.28 -18.64 13.84
N ALA A 9 -25.62 -19.68 14.37
CA ALA A 9 -24.25 -20.04 13.98
C ALA A 9 -24.17 -20.49 12.51
N ARG A 10 -25.12 -21.27 12.00
CA ARG A 10 -25.21 -21.61 10.57
C ARG A 10 -25.50 -20.38 9.71
N TYR A 11 -26.37 -19.48 10.16
CA TYR A 11 -26.69 -18.24 9.46
C TYR A 11 -25.46 -17.32 9.37
N PHE A 12 -24.69 -17.15 10.46
CA PHE A 12 -23.42 -16.42 10.44
C PHE A 12 -22.34 -17.11 9.60
N LYS A 13 -22.30 -18.45 9.57
CA LYS A 13 -21.39 -19.22 8.71
C LYS A 13 -21.76 -19.11 7.22
N LEU A 14 -23.04 -18.93 6.89
CA LEU A 14 -23.54 -18.63 5.53
C LEU A 14 -23.30 -17.16 5.11
N MET A 15 -23.19 -16.26 6.09
CA MET A 15 -22.87 -14.83 5.88
C MET A 15 -21.36 -14.54 5.91
N SER A 16 -20.54 -15.54 6.25
CA SER A 16 -19.08 -15.42 6.17
C SER A 16 -18.66 -15.49 4.70
N PRO A 17 -17.69 -14.67 4.25
CA PRO A 17 -17.15 -14.77 2.91
C PRO A 17 -16.67 -16.20 2.65
N ILE A 18 -17.24 -16.86 1.65
CA ILE A 18 -16.77 -18.18 1.23
C ILE A 18 -15.67 -17.92 0.22
N ILE A 19 -14.48 -18.46 0.46
CA ILE A 19 -13.35 -18.42 -0.47
C ILE A 19 -13.04 -19.86 -0.88
N ASN A 20 -13.23 -20.20 -2.17
CA ASN A 20 -12.75 -21.47 -2.70
C ASN A 20 -11.24 -21.40 -2.91
N ARG A 21 -10.47 -21.81 -1.89
CA ARG A 21 -9.03 -21.59 -1.84
C ARG A 21 -8.25 -22.38 -2.89
N GLU A 22 -8.66 -23.60 -3.22
CA GLU A 22 -7.95 -24.46 -4.19
C GLU A 22 -7.63 -23.76 -5.52
N GLU A 23 -8.55 -22.91 -5.99
CA GLU A 23 -8.39 -22.16 -7.24
C GLU A 23 -7.55 -20.87 -7.12
N ILE A 24 -7.34 -20.37 -5.89
CA ILE A 24 -6.69 -19.08 -5.59
C ILE A 24 -5.64 -19.16 -4.47
N ASN A 25 -5.08 -20.34 -4.20
CA ASN A 25 -4.10 -20.61 -3.13
C ASN A 25 -2.84 -19.71 -3.18
N ASN A 26 -2.47 -19.21 -4.36
CA ASN A 26 -1.37 -18.26 -4.50
C ASN A 26 -1.72 -16.82 -4.05
N ILE A 27 -3.01 -16.54 -3.84
CA ILE A 27 -3.57 -15.24 -3.50
C ILE A 27 -4.14 -15.24 -2.08
N VAL A 28 -4.85 -16.30 -1.70
CA VAL A 28 -5.47 -16.46 -0.38
C VAL A 28 -4.81 -17.62 0.35
N LYS A 29 -4.45 -17.36 1.60
CA LYS A 29 -3.85 -18.33 2.53
C LYS A 29 -4.87 -18.75 3.58
N ALA A 30 -4.79 -20.00 4.02
CA ALA A 30 -5.53 -20.45 5.18
C ALA A 30 -4.88 -19.95 6.48
N GLN A 31 -5.69 -19.66 7.51
CA GLN A 31 -5.16 -19.18 8.79
C GLN A 31 -4.29 -20.22 9.53
N ASP A 32 -4.54 -21.51 9.29
CA ASP A 32 -3.75 -22.64 9.83
C ASP A 32 -2.45 -22.90 9.07
N GLU A 33 -2.25 -22.30 7.89
CA GLU A 33 -0.95 -22.23 7.21
C GLU A 33 -0.01 -21.17 7.81
N LEU A 34 -0.46 -20.45 8.84
CA LEU A 34 0.24 -19.31 9.42
C LEU A 34 0.47 -19.49 10.93
N GLU A 35 1.67 -19.17 11.37
CA GLU A 35 2.05 -19.10 12.78
C GLU A 35 2.20 -17.64 13.21
N ILE A 36 1.55 -17.22 14.30
CA ILE A 36 1.76 -15.87 14.86
C ILE A 36 3.12 -15.85 15.57
N THR A 37 4.05 -15.03 15.10
CA THR A 37 5.40 -14.90 15.64
C THR A 37 5.60 -13.63 16.47
N GLY A 38 4.67 -12.67 16.39
CA GLY A 38 4.74 -11.45 17.20
C GLY A 38 3.72 -10.39 16.79
N ALA A 39 4.02 -9.14 17.13
CA ALA A 39 3.29 -7.96 16.71
C ALA A 39 4.29 -6.87 16.26
N PRO A 40 3.95 -6.02 15.28
CA PRO A 40 4.77 -4.86 14.95
C PRO A 40 4.94 -3.93 16.15
N GLU A 41 6.11 -3.31 16.27
CA GLU A 41 6.39 -2.33 17.35
C GLU A 41 5.51 -1.08 17.25
N HIS A 42 5.08 -0.72 16.03
CA HIS A 42 4.26 0.45 15.72
C HIS A 42 3.10 0.09 14.78
N GLY A 43 2.04 0.91 14.78
CA GLY A 43 0.87 0.77 13.92
C GLY A 43 -0.46 0.82 14.67
N SER A 44 -1.57 0.94 13.94
CA SER A 44 -2.93 0.98 14.50
C SER A 44 -3.40 -0.40 14.99
N HIS A 45 -4.42 -0.42 15.85
CA HIS A 45 -4.87 -1.62 16.56
C HIS A 45 -5.16 -2.83 15.64
N LYS A 46 -4.73 -4.03 16.08
CA LYS A 46 -4.88 -5.37 15.46
C LYS A 46 -3.94 -5.71 14.30
N LEU A 47 -2.65 -5.41 14.47
CA LEU A 47 -1.60 -5.99 13.65
C LEU A 47 -0.97 -7.21 14.34
N SER A 48 -0.61 -8.22 13.55
CA SER A 48 0.21 -9.34 14.00
C SER A 48 1.29 -9.64 12.97
N ILE A 49 2.44 -10.11 13.43
CA ILE A 49 3.46 -10.71 12.55
C ILE A 49 3.15 -12.19 12.49
N VAL A 50 3.00 -12.70 11.27
CA VAL A 50 2.73 -14.11 11.01
C VAL A 50 3.75 -14.68 10.06
N LYS A 51 4.09 -15.95 10.23
CA LYS A 51 5.01 -16.70 9.38
C LYS A 51 4.25 -17.77 8.62
N GLU A 52 4.39 -17.79 7.30
CA GLU A 52 3.86 -18.84 6.44
C GLU A 52 4.67 -20.11 6.64
N LEU A 53 4.03 -21.20 7.08
CA LEU A 53 4.71 -22.43 7.50
C LEU A 53 5.49 -23.09 6.36
N GLU A 54 4.94 -23.05 5.14
CA GLU A 54 5.53 -23.69 3.96
C GLU A 54 6.81 -22.98 3.49
N THR A 55 6.80 -21.64 3.43
CA THR A 55 7.86 -20.83 2.81
C THR A 55 8.81 -20.23 3.84
N GLY A 56 8.39 -20.15 5.10
CA GLY A 56 9.06 -19.40 6.15
C GLY A 56 8.98 -17.89 6.02
N PHE A 57 8.24 -17.36 5.03
CA PHE A 57 8.12 -15.90 4.85
C PHE A 57 7.26 -15.27 5.94
N GLU A 58 7.72 -14.11 6.42
CA GLU A 58 6.96 -13.30 7.37
C GLU A 58 6.05 -12.30 6.66
N TYR A 59 4.90 -12.05 7.27
CA TYR A 59 3.89 -11.11 6.84
C TYR A 59 3.41 -10.29 8.02
N VAL A 60 3.10 -9.02 7.78
CA VAL A 60 2.26 -8.23 8.67
C VAL A 60 0.81 -8.50 8.29
N GLN A 61 0.07 -9.13 9.20
CA GLN A 61 -1.36 -9.38 9.07
C GLN A 61 -2.14 -8.18 9.63
N LYS A 62 -2.87 -7.48 8.74
CA LYS A 62 -3.73 -6.33 9.06
C LYS A 62 -5.21 -6.70 8.87
N GLN A 63 -6.00 -6.50 9.92
CA GLN A 63 -7.46 -6.50 9.81
C GLN A 63 -7.93 -5.07 9.49
N THR A 64 -8.69 -4.89 8.42
CA THR A 64 -9.33 -3.60 8.09
C THR A 64 -10.70 -3.47 8.75
N LYS A 65 -11.39 -2.32 8.61
CA LYS A 65 -12.69 -2.11 9.26
C LYS A 65 -13.82 -2.86 8.54
N ASN A 66 -13.70 -3.09 7.24
CA ASN A 66 -14.73 -3.73 6.43
C ASN A 66 -14.16 -4.29 5.11
N GLN A 67 -14.99 -5.06 4.41
CA GLN A 67 -14.67 -5.67 3.12
C GLN A 67 -14.14 -4.65 2.09
N THR A 68 -14.78 -3.50 1.93
CA THR A 68 -14.39 -2.48 0.95
C THR A 68 -12.98 -1.92 1.23
N GLU A 69 -12.62 -1.71 2.50
CA GLU A 69 -11.26 -1.30 2.87
C GLU A 69 -10.24 -2.41 2.58
N THR A 70 -10.57 -3.68 2.86
CA THR A 70 -9.69 -4.81 2.50
C THR A 70 -9.48 -4.92 1.01
N GLU A 71 -10.56 -4.88 0.22
CA GLU A 71 -10.51 -4.93 -1.23
C GLU A 71 -9.66 -3.78 -1.76
N LYS A 72 -9.90 -2.55 -1.27
CA LYS A 72 -9.13 -1.37 -1.68
C LYS A 72 -7.64 -1.54 -1.41
N GLU A 73 -7.26 -1.83 -0.17
CA GLU A 73 -5.86 -2.00 0.22
C GLU A 73 -5.19 -3.07 -0.65
N PHE A 74 -5.83 -4.22 -0.82
CA PHE A 74 -5.31 -5.32 -1.62
C PHE A 74 -5.15 -4.97 -3.11
N MET A 75 -6.13 -4.26 -3.69
CA MET A 75 -6.11 -3.86 -5.09
C MET A 75 -5.06 -2.77 -5.35
N MET A 76 -4.96 -1.76 -4.48
CA MET A 76 -3.95 -0.71 -4.58
C MET A 76 -2.55 -1.28 -4.42
N ALA A 77 -2.31 -2.11 -3.39
CA ALA A 77 -1.01 -2.76 -3.20
C ALA A 77 -0.64 -3.70 -4.36
N SER A 78 -1.62 -4.40 -4.94
CA SER A 78 -1.40 -5.25 -6.12
C SER A 78 -1.02 -4.43 -7.35
N PHE A 79 -1.63 -3.26 -7.56
CA PHE A 79 -1.25 -2.32 -8.61
C PHE A 79 0.15 -1.76 -8.37
N LEU A 80 0.45 -1.30 -7.16
CA LEU A 80 1.76 -0.72 -6.83
C LEU A 80 2.89 -1.75 -6.93
N ASN A 81 2.65 -3.03 -6.65
CA ASN A 81 3.64 -4.08 -6.90
C ASN A 81 3.95 -4.27 -8.41
N LYS A 82 3.04 -3.91 -9.30
CA LYS A 82 3.28 -3.89 -10.75
C LYS A 82 4.03 -2.66 -11.23
N VAL A 83 3.89 -1.54 -10.51
CA VAL A 83 4.65 -0.31 -10.74
C VAL A 83 6.08 -0.45 -10.20
N ASN A 84 6.21 -0.91 -8.96
CA ASN A 84 7.47 -1.04 -8.24
C ASN A 84 7.56 -2.45 -7.62
N PRO A 85 8.39 -3.36 -8.16
CA PRO A 85 8.55 -4.72 -7.63
C PRO A 85 9.06 -4.79 -6.19
N ASN A 86 9.67 -3.71 -5.68
CA ASN A 86 10.12 -3.61 -4.28
C ASN A 86 8.97 -3.35 -3.30
N HIS A 87 7.80 -2.87 -3.78
CA HIS A 87 6.62 -2.72 -2.95
C HIS A 87 6.22 -4.07 -2.34
N PRO A 88 5.86 -4.14 -1.04
CA PRO A 88 5.44 -5.37 -0.38
C PRO A 88 4.37 -6.13 -1.17
N LYS A 89 4.61 -7.43 -1.39
CA LYS A 89 3.62 -8.31 -2.00
C LYS A 89 2.52 -8.59 -0.98
N CYS A 90 1.27 -8.43 -1.42
CA CYS A 90 0.11 -8.69 -0.58
C CYS A 90 -0.62 -9.98 -0.97
N LYS A 91 -0.95 -10.77 0.06
CA LYS A 91 -1.87 -11.91 0.03
C LYS A 91 -3.09 -11.59 0.92
N LEU A 92 -4.09 -12.45 0.86
CA LEU A 92 -5.23 -12.41 1.77
C LEU A 92 -5.19 -13.63 2.69
N VAL A 93 -5.79 -13.51 3.87
CA VAL A 93 -6.05 -14.65 4.74
C VAL A 93 -7.49 -14.59 5.21
N GLU A 94 -8.19 -15.72 5.14
CA GLU A 94 -9.48 -15.88 5.79
C GLU A 94 -9.25 -16.44 7.19
N THR A 95 -9.54 -15.62 8.20
CA THR A 95 -9.38 -15.94 9.61
C THR A 95 -10.44 -16.96 10.05
N ASN A 96 -10.21 -17.64 11.17
CA ASN A 96 -11.10 -18.69 11.70
C ASN A 96 -12.53 -18.24 12.00
N ASN A 97 -12.76 -16.92 12.14
CA ASN A 97 -14.10 -16.35 12.37
C ASN A 97 -14.80 -15.92 11.07
N GLY A 98 -14.22 -16.23 9.90
CA GLY A 98 -14.74 -15.84 8.59
C GLY A 98 -14.35 -14.43 8.16
N SER A 99 -13.59 -13.65 8.95
CA SER A 99 -13.11 -12.33 8.50
C SER A 99 -11.94 -12.49 7.53
N VAL A 100 -11.82 -11.61 6.54
CA VAL A 100 -10.65 -11.57 5.64
C VAL A 100 -9.70 -10.45 6.06
N SER A 101 -8.43 -10.81 6.26
CA SER A 101 -7.33 -9.89 6.57
C SER A 101 -6.31 -9.85 5.44
N ILE A 102 -5.47 -8.83 5.45
CA ILE A 102 -4.40 -8.64 4.45
C ILE A 102 -3.09 -9.09 5.05
N LEU A 103 -2.32 -9.82 4.25
CA LEU A 103 -0.96 -10.21 4.56
C LEU A 103 0.00 -9.39 3.69
N SER A 104 0.65 -8.39 4.28
CA SER A 104 1.69 -7.62 3.61
C SER A 104 3.05 -8.24 3.91
N ARG A 105 3.78 -8.67 2.88
CA ARG A 105 5.08 -9.35 3.08
C ARG A 105 6.03 -8.45 3.85
N LYS A 106 6.52 -8.93 5.00
CA LYS A 106 7.58 -8.29 5.76
C LYS A 106 8.91 -8.59 5.08
N GLN A 107 9.65 -7.55 4.75
CA GLN A 107 11.01 -7.66 4.21
C GLN A 107 12.01 -7.57 5.37
N GLU A 108 13.12 -8.29 5.27
CA GLU A 108 14.22 -8.17 6.23
C GLU A 108 14.81 -6.76 6.19
N ASN A 109 15.42 -6.32 7.31
CA ASN A 109 16.06 -5.01 7.47
C ASN A 109 15.17 -3.82 7.05
N THR A 110 13.87 -3.95 7.26
CA THR A 110 12.87 -2.94 6.90
C THR A 110 12.27 -2.33 8.16
N GLN A 111 12.15 -1.01 8.16
CA GLN A 111 11.49 -0.21 9.19
C GLN A 111 10.63 0.86 8.52
N ASP A 112 9.76 1.51 9.27
CA ASP A 112 9.08 2.70 8.75
C ASP A 112 10.05 3.89 8.66
N VAL A 113 9.77 4.83 7.74
CA VAL A 113 10.64 6.00 7.53
C VAL A 113 10.61 6.92 8.76
N GLU A 114 9.55 6.89 9.56
CA GLU A 114 9.48 7.66 10.80
C GLU A 114 10.55 7.22 11.80
N GLN A 115 10.71 5.92 12.04
CA GLN A 115 11.76 5.32 12.87
C GLN A 115 13.15 5.67 12.32
N PHE A 116 13.34 5.55 11.02
CA PHE A 116 14.59 5.91 10.35
C PHE A 116 14.97 7.39 10.61
N VAL A 117 14.00 8.30 10.49
CA VAL A 117 14.20 9.73 10.76
C VAL A 117 14.41 9.99 12.25
N ARG A 118 13.66 9.32 13.14
CA ARG A 118 13.82 9.43 14.60
C ARG A 118 15.22 9.01 15.05
N ALA A 119 15.80 8.00 14.40
CA ALA A 119 17.15 7.52 14.64
C ALA A 119 18.25 8.47 14.11
N GLY A 120 17.90 9.59 13.48
CA GLY A 120 18.87 10.57 12.97
C GLY A 120 19.63 10.10 11.74
N ARG A 121 19.08 9.14 10.99
CA ARG A 121 19.75 8.47 9.86
C ARG A 121 19.54 9.19 8.52
N THR A 122 18.91 10.36 8.53
CA THR A 122 18.56 11.13 7.33
C THR A 122 19.74 11.36 6.38
N ASN A 123 20.94 11.59 6.90
CA ASN A 123 22.13 11.83 6.06
C ASN A 123 22.56 10.60 5.24
N GLU A 124 22.14 9.39 5.61
CA GLU A 124 22.41 8.19 4.82
C GLU A 124 21.79 8.26 3.42
N LEU A 125 20.77 9.10 3.19
CA LEU A 125 20.22 9.34 1.85
C LEU A 125 21.25 9.97 0.90
N LEU A 126 22.21 10.73 1.43
CA LEU A 126 23.29 11.35 0.65
C LEU A 126 24.46 10.39 0.41
N GLU A 127 24.64 9.42 1.30
CA GLU A 127 25.78 8.50 1.32
C GLU A 127 25.49 7.20 0.57
N LYS A 128 24.24 6.73 0.64
CA LYS A 128 23.80 5.47 0.05
C LYS A 128 23.06 5.69 -1.26
N LYS A 129 22.99 4.64 -2.07
CA LYS A 129 22.14 4.62 -3.25
C LYS A 129 20.66 4.57 -2.82
N VAL A 130 19.90 5.60 -3.17
CA VAL A 130 18.46 5.64 -2.90
C VAL A 130 17.69 5.07 -4.10
N ILE A 131 16.80 4.12 -3.84
CA ILE A 131 15.92 3.50 -4.84
C ILE A 131 14.47 3.61 -4.37
N GLY A 132 13.57 4.04 -5.25
CA GLY A 132 12.13 3.94 -5.00
C GLY A 132 11.53 5.09 -4.20
N LEU A 133 12.31 6.11 -3.82
CA LEU A 133 11.78 7.24 -3.05
C LEU A 133 10.77 8.05 -3.89
N GLU A 134 11.09 8.31 -5.16
CA GLU A 134 10.17 8.95 -6.11
C GLU A 134 8.95 8.08 -6.37
N ASP A 135 9.15 6.77 -6.58
CA ASP A 135 8.06 5.81 -6.79
C ASP A 135 7.07 5.82 -5.62
N THR A 136 7.59 5.87 -4.39
CA THR A 136 6.83 5.90 -3.13
C THR A 136 6.01 7.18 -3.00
N LEU A 137 6.63 8.35 -3.21
CA LEU A 137 5.94 9.64 -3.11
C LEU A 137 4.94 9.86 -4.26
N ILE A 138 5.25 9.39 -5.47
CA ILE A 138 4.32 9.44 -6.61
C ILE A 138 3.11 8.57 -6.34
N ALA A 139 3.29 7.36 -5.81
CA ALA A 139 2.19 6.44 -5.52
C ALA A 139 1.12 7.08 -4.63
N ASP A 140 1.52 7.80 -3.58
CA ASP A 140 0.59 8.48 -2.68
C ASP A 140 -0.20 9.60 -3.38
N ASN A 141 0.45 10.30 -4.31
CA ASN A 141 -0.16 11.38 -5.08
C ASN A 141 -1.13 10.89 -6.16
N ILE A 142 -0.77 9.85 -6.91
CA ILE A 142 -1.62 9.31 -7.99
C ILE A 142 -2.81 8.50 -7.45
N LEU A 143 -2.71 8.00 -6.22
CA LEU A 143 -3.83 7.34 -5.53
C LEU A 143 -4.74 8.32 -4.78
N GLY A 144 -4.40 9.61 -4.76
CA GLY A 144 -5.21 10.64 -4.10
C GLY A 144 -5.21 10.55 -2.57
N LYS A 145 -4.15 10.00 -1.96
CA LYS A 145 -4.02 9.83 -0.49
C LYS A 145 -3.07 10.83 0.15
N GLN A 146 -2.97 12.05 -0.38
CA GLN A 146 -1.94 13.02 0.04
C GLN A 146 -2.05 13.42 1.52
N SER A 147 -3.26 13.44 2.09
CA SER A 147 -3.47 13.67 3.52
C SER A 147 -2.92 12.56 4.42
N ASP A 148 -2.52 11.42 3.84
CA ASP A 148 -1.97 10.26 4.54
C ASP A 148 -0.54 9.92 4.11
N THR A 149 0.12 10.82 3.37
CA THR A 149 1.54 10.71 3.02
C THR A 149 2.39 11.02 4.27
N LYS A 150 2.45 10.07 5.20
CA LYS A 150 3.22 10.17 6.45
C LYS A 150 4.49 9.33 6.37
N LEU A 151 5.50 9.72 7.13
CA LEU A 151 6.74 8.95 7.26
C LEU A 151 6.48 7.55 7.82
N ALA A 152 5.50 7.39 8.70
CA ALA A 152 5.07 6.08 9.22
C ALA A 152 4.39 5.18 8.18
N ASN A 153 3.86 5.74 7.09
CA ASN A 153 3.22 4.99 5.99
C ASN A 153 4.19 4.71 4.84
N MET A 154 5.47 5.01 5.02
CA MET A 154 6.55 4.67 4.11
C MET A 154 7.49 3.69 4.81
N LEU A 155 8.03 2.75 4.04
CA LEU A 155 9.03 1.79 4.47
C LEU A 155 10.38 2.12 3.84
N VAL A 156 11.44 1.92 4.61
CA VAL A 156 12.81 1.92 4.12
C VAL A 156 13.47 0.59 4.48
N LYS A 157 13.96 -0.10 3.45
CA LYS A 157 14.79 -1.30 3.58
C LYS A 157 16.25 -0.91 3.42
N ASP A 158 17.08 -1.31 4.39
CA ASP A 158 18.52 -1.12 4.34
C ASP A 158 19.21 -2.39 3.81
N GLU A 159 19.84 -2.27 2.65
CA GLU A 159 20.61 -3.33 1.97
C GLU A 159 22.11 -3.06 2.01
N GLY A 160 22.60 -2.32 3.02
CA GLY A 160 23.98 -1.91 3.15
C GLY A 160 24.22 -0.60 2.41
N ASP A 161 24.74 -0.64 1.18
CA ASP A 161 25.03 0.56 0.39
C ASP A 161 23.80 1.13 -0.33
N THR A 162 22.62 0.52 -0.13
CA THR A 162 21.37 0.89 -0.81
C THR A 162 20.23 1.01 0.19
N LEU A 163 19.46 2.10 0.06
CA LEU A 163 18.19 2.29 0.74
C LEU A 163 17.06 2.14 -0.26
N VAL A 164 16.14 1.21 0.00
CA VAL A 164 15.00 0.91 -0.88
C VAL A 164 13.71 1.36 -0.22
N PHE A 165 13.00 2.27 -0.87
CA PHE A 165 11.76 2.85 -0.36
C PHE A 165 10.53 2.20 -1.02
N SER A 166 9.47 2.07 -0.21
CA SER A 166 8.12 1.70 -0.65
C SER A 166 7.08 2.34 0.26
N ASN A 167 5.81 2.36 -0.14
CA ASN A 167 4.70 2.79 0.70
C ASN A 167 3.86 1.61 1.17
N ILE A 168 3.12 1.85 2.24
CA ILE A 168 2.12 0.96 2.81
C ILE A 168 0.90 1.81 3.21
N ASP A 169 -0.14 1.13 3.67
CA ASP A 169 -1.36 1.73 4.18
C ASP A 169 -2.07 2.63 3.15
N HIS A 170 -2.85 1.98 2.29
CA HIS A 170 -3.63 2.57 1.21
C HIS A 170 -5.10 2.73 1.59
N GLU A 171 -5.43 2.69 2.89
CA GLU A 171 -6.80 2.79 3.39
C GLU A 171 -7.45 4.16 3.10
N ARG A 172 -6.65 5.19 2.84
CA ARG A 172 -7.10 6.54 2.43
C ARG A 172 -6.95 6.82 0.95
N ALA A 173 -6.62 5.82 0.12
CA ALA A 173 -6.67 5.95 -1.33
C ALA A 173 -8.10 6.19 -1.81
N ASN A 174 -8.24 6.93 -2.91
CA ASN A 174 -9.52 7.11 -3.58
C ASN A 174 -10.12 5.77 -4.02
N LEU A 175 -11.43 5.66 -3.93
CA LEU A 175 -12.15 4.52 -4.49
C LEU A 175 -12.37 4.71 -5.99
N PRO A 176 -12.44 3.61 -6.77
CA PRO A 176 -12.71 3.66 -8.20
C PRO A 176 -14.13 4.12 -8.57
N THR A 177 -14.99 4.41 -7.58
CA THR A 177 -16.35 4.92 -7.80
C THR A 177 -16.38 6.45 -7.81
N PHE A 178 -17.34 7.03 -8.56
CA PHE A 178 -17.71 8.45 -8.51
C PHE A 178 -18.31 8.78 -7.14
N SER A 179 -17.46 8.81 -6.12
CA SER A 179 -17.84 9.10 -4.75
C SER A 179 -17.57 10.57 -4.49
N LEU A 180 -18.60 11.30 -4.05
CA LEU A 180 -18.48 12.60 -3.38
C LEU A 180 -17.62 12.53 -2.10
N PHE A 181 -17.18 11.32 -1.70
CA PHE A 181 -16.37 11.03 -0.51
C PHE A 181 -14.93 10.61 -0.83
N ASN A 182 -14.43 10.81 -2.06
CA ASN A 182 -13.01 10.64 -2.34
C ASN A 182 -12.20 11.71 -1.57
N SER A 183 -11.18 11.25 -0.82
CA SER A 183 -10.44 12.04 0.17
C SER A 183 -9.47 13.05 -0.43
N GLY A 184 -9.12 12.95 -1.72
CA GLY A 184 -8.22 13.88 -2.37
C GLY A 184 -8.30 13.87 -3.89
N GLN A 185 -7.95 15.00 -4.53
CA GLN A 185 -7.74 15.03 -5.98
C GLN A 185 -6.39 14.38 -6.30
N ARG A 186 -6.34 13.47 -7.29
CA ARG A 186 -5.06 12.91 -7.79
C ARG A 186 -4.14 14.04 -8.25
N ARG A 187 -2.85 13.93 -7.93
CA ARG A 187 -1.83 14.91 -8.33
C ARG A 187 -0.70 14.20 -9.06
N TYR A 188 -0.06 14.94 -9.98
CA TYR A 188 1.07 14.45 -10.78
C TYR A 188 2.23 15.44 -10.65
N PRO A 189 2.82 15.57 -9.44
CA PRO A 189 3.96 16.45 -9.20
C PRO A 189 5.13 16.10 -10.13
N THR A 190 5.79 17.13 -10.65
CA THR A 190 6.85 16.98 -11.67
C THR A 190 8.22 17.45 -11.20
N SER A 191 8.37 17.80 -9.91
CA SER A 191 9.64 18.21 -9.31
C SER A 191 9.85 17.56 -7.95
N ALA A 192 11.12 17.49 -7.52
CA ALA A 192 11.49 16.98 -6.20
C ALA A 192 10.79 17.75 -5.08
N HIS A 193 10.75 19.09 -5.19
CA HIS A 193 10.10 19.95 -4.21
C HIS A 193 8.60 19.66 -4.09
N GLU A 194 7.88 19.52 -5.21
CA GLU A 194 6.44 19.19 -5.19
C GLU A 194 6.16 17.79 -4.62
N LEU A 195 7.04 16.82 -4.86
CA LEU A 195 6.91 15.48 -4.30
C LEU A 195 7.09 15.48 -2.78
N VAL A 196 8.19 16.09 -2.32
CA VAL A 196 8.55 16.13 -0.91
C VAL A 196 7.57 16.99 -0.11
N SER A 197 7.12 18.12 -0.66
CA SER A 197 6.10 18.96 0.00
C SER A 197 4.75 18.24 0.14
N GLY A 198 4.55 17.11 -0.52
CA GLY A 198 3.39 16.24 -0.30
C GLY A 198 3.44 15.45 1.02
N ILE A 199 4.57 15.40 1.73
CA ILE A 199 4.71 14.67 2.99
C ILE A 199 4.06 15.47 4.13
N ALA A 200 3.02 14.91 4.74
CA ALA A 200 2.22 15.57 5.76
C ALA A 200 3.03 15.91 7.02
N ASP A 201 4.00 15.07 7.40
CA ASP A 201 4.81 15.27 8.61
C ASP A 201 5.79 16.46 8.53
N LEU A 202 5.97 17.09 7.36
CA LEU A 202 6.85 18.27 7.22
C LEU A 202 6.20 19.55 7.76
N TYR A 203 4.90 19.52 8.00
CA TYR A 203 4.09 20.68 8.39
C TYR A 203 3.79 20.69 9.89
N GLU A 204 3.13 21.76 10.32
CA GLU A 204 2.64 21.87 11.69
C GLU A 204 1.62 20.75 12.02
N PRO A 205 1.51 20.38 13.32
CA PRO A 205 0.54 19.38 13.75
C PRO A 205 -0.91 19.75 13.37
N SER A 206 -1.62 18.73 12.90
CA SER A 206 -3.04 18.72 12.54
C SER A 206 -3.64 17.38 12.96
N ASP A 207 -4.96 17.22 12.88
CA ASP A 207 -5.60 15.94 13.22
C ASP A 207 -5.06 14.75 12.41
N ASP A 208 -4.59 15.01 11.19
CA ASP A 208 -4.08 13.96 10.32
C ASP A 208 -2.65 13.52 10.66
N ASN A 209 -1.75 14.44 11.05
CA ASN A 209 -0.31 14.16 11.20
C ASN A 209 0.23 14.31 12.64
N ARG A 210 -0.59 14.73 13.62
CA ARG A 210 -0.14 14.98 15.01
C ARG A 210 0.45 13.75 15.73
N SER A 211 0.15 12.54 15.27
CA SER A 211 0.70 11.31 15.86
C SER A 211 2.08 10.95 15.33
N GLY A 212 2.53 11.61 14.25
CA GLY A 212 3.81 11.32 13.60
C GLY A 212 4.91 12.29 14.01
N LEU A 213 5.61 12.85 13.03
CA LEU A 213 6.72 13.79 13.21
C LEU A 213 6.36 15.25 12.86
N ALA A 214 5.07 15.58 12.72
CA ALA A 214 4.63 16.95 12.49
C ALA A 214 5.18 17.91 13.56
N GLY A 215 5.76 19.03 13.12
CA GLY A 215 6.47 19.99 13.98
C GLY A 215 7.87 19.56 14.46
N ASP A 216 8.31 18.32 14.22
CA ASP A 216 9.66 17.87 14.54
C ASP A 216 10.67 18.35 13.49
N LYS A 217 11.77 18.97 13.95
CA LYS A 217 12.83 19.47 13.06
C LYS A 217 13.46 18.38 12.19
N ARG A 218 13.47 17.13 12.64
CA ARG A 218 14.03 15.98 11.90
C ARG A 218 13.21 15.63 10.68
N ALA A 219 11.89 15.82 10.71
CA ALA A 219 11.05 15.65 9.52
C ALA A 219 11.41 16.72 8.48
N LYS A 220 11.57 17.98 8.88
CA LYS A 220 12.00 19.07 7.97
C LYS A 220 13.37 18.78 7.36
N GLU A 221 14.33 18.32 8.16
CA GLU A 221 15.65 17.86 7.69
C GLU A 221 15.52 16.73 6.66
N PHE A 222 14.66 15.74 6.91
CA PHE A 222 14.37 14.68 5.94
C PHE A 222 13.85 15.25 4.62
N GLY A 223 12.91 16.19 4.66
CA GLY A 223 12.41 16.85 3.45
C GLY A 223 13.51 17.58 2.66
N GLU A 224 14.38 18.31 3.35
CA GLU A 224 15.51 19.01 2.73
C GLU A 224 16.49 18.05 2.06
N VAL A 225 16.84 16.95 2.72
CA VAL A 225 17.76 15.94 2.19
C VAL A 225 17.10 15.15 1.06
N ALA A 226 15.86 14.71 1.22
CA ALA A 226 15.08 14.02 0.20
C ALA A 226 14.99 14.84 -1.10
N THR A 227 14.78 16.15 -0.99
CA THR A 227 14.70 17.05 -2.14
C THR A 227 16.03 17.09 -2.93
N LYS A 228 17.17 16.95 -2.26
CA LYS A 228 18.51 16.97 -2.90
C LYS A 228 18.84 15.66 -3.62
N VAL A 229 18.33 14.54 -3.13
CA VAL A 229 18.65 13.21 -3.69
C VAL A 229 17.71 12.81 -4.83
N ILE A 230 16.48 13.32 -4.83
CA ILE A 230 15.51 13.06 -5.89
C ILE A 230 15.93 13.80 -7.16
N LYS A 231 16.03 13.06 -8.27
CA LYS A 231 16.44 13.62 -9.56
C LYS A 231 15.28 13.65 -10.56
N GLN A 232 15.26 14.64 -11.44
CA GLN A 232 14.21 14.83 -12.43
C GLN A 232 14.00 13.60 -13.34
N GLU A 233 15.09 12.95 -13.74
CA GLU A 233 15.05 11.72 -14.53
C GLU A 233 14.45 10.53 -13.77
N LYS A 234 14.59 10.49 -12.44
CA LYS A 234 13.99 9.45 -11.60
C LYS A 234 12.49 9.66 -11.43
N ILE A 235 12.05 10.91 -11.33
CA ILE A 235 10.62 11.28 -11.36
C ILE A 235 10.00 10.83 -12.69
N LYS A 236 10.63 11.17 -13.81
CA LYS A 236 10.17 10.71 -15.14
C LYS A 236 10.08 9.18 -15.20
N SER A 237 11.15 8.49 -14.78
CA SER A 237 11.21 7.03 -14.78
C SER A 237 10.12 6.39 -13.92
N ALA A 238 9.79 6.97 -12.76
CA ALA A 238 8.70 6.49 -11.92
C ALA A 238 7.33 6.62 -12.63
N TYR A 239 7.05 7.72 -13.33
CA TYR A 239 5.83 7.82 -14.15
C TYR A 239 5.82 6.86 -15.34
N GLU A 240 6.97 6.60 -15.97
CA GLU A 240 7.10 5.58 -17.02
C GLU A 240 6.74 4.19 -16.50
N LYS A 241 7.16 3.83 -15.28
CA LYS A 241 6.76 2.56 -14.64
C LYS A 241 5.25 2.51 -14.39
N VAL A 242 4.66 3.61 -13.91
CA VAL A 242 3.19 3.70 -13.72
C VAL A 242 2.47 3.50 -15.05
N ALA A 243 2.85 4.26 -16.08
CA ALA A 243 2.25 4.21 -17.41
C ALA A 243 2.31 2.82 -18.06
N ASN A 244 3.36 2.05 -17.78
CA ASN A 244 3.61 0.73 -18.39
C ASN A 244 3.30 -0.47 -17.48
N ALA A 245 2.76 -0.25 -16.28
CA ALA A 245 2.44 -1.34 -15.35
C ALA A 245 1.42 -2.35 -15.95
N ASP A 246 1.62 -3.64 -15.69
CA ASP A 246 0.71 -4.70 -16.15
C ASP A 246 -0.56 -4.76 -15.28
N ILE A 247 -1.48 -3.83 -15.53
CA ILE A 247 -2.78 -3.75 -14.85
C ILE A 247 -3.72 -4.91 -15.22
N ASP A 248 -3.49 -5.58 -16.35
CA ASP A 248 -4.32 -6.70 -16.78
C ASP A 248 -4.09 -7.92 -15.88
N SER A 249 -2.88 -8.12 -15.37
CA SER A 249 -2.64 -9.11 -14.32
C SER A 249 -3.35 -8.80 -13.01
N VAL A 250 -3.47 -7.52 -12.62
CA VAL A 250 -4.22 -7.08 -11.43
C VAL A 250 -5.70 -7.35 -11.62
N TYR A 251 -6.24 -7.03 -12.80
CA TYR A 251 -7.62 -7.35 -13.17
C TYR A 251 -7.88 -8.86 -13.16
N LYS A 252 -6.98 -9.68 -13.72
CA LYS A 252 -7.10 -11.16 -13.67
C LYS A 252 -7.14 -11.67 -12.23
N LYS A 253 -6.28 -11.14 -11.36
CA LYS A 253 -6.26 -11.45 -9.92
C LYS A 253 -7.62 -11.15 -9.27
N CYS A 254 -8.16 -9.95 -9.51
CA CYS A 254 -9.48 -9.56 -9.01
C CYS A 254 -10.60 -10.44 -9.58
N SER A 255 -10.59 -10.69 -10.89
CA SER A 255 -11.61 -11.50 -11.56
C SER A 255 -11.64 -12.93 -10.99
N SER A 256 -10.47 -13.55 -10.81
CA SER A 256 -10.33 -14.88 -10.21
C SER A 256 -10.86 -14.90 -8.78
N LEU A 257 -10.53 -13.89 -7.96
CA LEU A 257 -11.10 -13.74 -6.62
C LEU A 257 -12.63 -13.59 -6.65
N SER A 258 -13.17 -12.75 -7.54
CA SER A 258 -14.62 -12.52 -7.64
C SER A 258 -15.42 -13.72 -8.15
N GLN A 259 -14.77 -14.64 -8.88
CA GLN A 259 -15.37 -15.89 -9.34
C GLN A 259 -15.38 -16.95 -8.24
N ASN A 260 -14.35 -16.94 -7.39
CA ASN A 260 -14.11 -17.93 -6.36
C ASN A 260 -14.43 -17.46 -4.94
N SER A 261 -14.97 -16.25 -4.80
CA SER A 261 -15.28 -15.69 -3.50
C SER A 261 -16.49 -14.77 -3.51
N THR A 262 -17.30 -14.86 -2.45
CA THR A 262 -18.33 -13.86 -2.16
C THR A 262 -17.78 -12.60 -1.47
N PHE A 263 -16.49 -12.60 -1.11
CA PHE A 263 -15.80 -11.48 -0.47
C PHE A 263 -15.41 -10.35 -1.41
N PHE A 264 -15.21 -10.62 -2.70
CA PHE A 264 -14.91 -9.55 -3.65
C PHE A 264 -16.20 -9.12 -4.34
N GLY A 265 -16.45 -7.80 -4.43
CA GLY A 265 -17.67 -7.15 -4.96
C GLY A 265 -18.09 -7.46 -6.42
N GLY A 266 -17.73 -8.62 -6.96
CA GLY A 266 -18.12 -9.11 -8.27
C GLY A 266 -17.36 -8.45 -9.43
N LYS A 267 -17.69 -8.89 -10.64
CA LYS A 267 -17.06 -8.45 -11.89
C LYS A 267 -17.11 -6.92 -12.10
N ASN A 268 -18.19 -6.28 -11.67
CA ASN A 268 -18.35 -4.82 -11.80
C ASN A 268 -17.29 -4.06 -11.01
N ASN A 269 -16.96 -4.52 -9.80
CA ASN A 269 -15.93 -3.89 -8.98
C ASN A 269 -14.53 -4.06 -9.60
N CYS A 270 -14.21 -5.25 -10.12
CA CYS A 270 -12.97 -5.48 -10.84
C CYS A 270 -12.83 -4.60 -12.10
N ASN A 271 -13.92 -4.39 -12.83
CA ASN A 271 -13.95 -3.47 -13.97
C ASN A 271 -13.70 -2.02 -13.55
N ALA A 272 -14.30 -1.58 -12.43
CA ALA A 272 -14.11 -0.24 -11.89
C ALA A 272 -12.63 -0.01 -11.52
N TYR A 273 -11.99 -0.94 -10.80
CA TYR A 273 -10.55 -0.87 -10.52
C TYR A 273 -9.71 -0.85 -11.81
N ARG A 274 -10.04 -1.68 -12.81
CA ARG A 274 -9.32 -1.67 -14.09
C ARG A 274 -9.42 -0.32 -14.79
N GLN A 275 -10.61 0.29 -14.83
CA GLN A 275 -10.79 1.62 -15.41
C GLN A 275 -10.02 2.69 -14.61
N TYR A 276 -10.12 2.66 -13.29
CA TYR A 276 -9.39 3.56 -12.41
C TYR A 276 -7.87 3.50 -12.62
N PHE A 277 -7.29 2.30 -12.70
CA PHE A 277 -5.87 2.16 -13.00
C PHE A 277 -5.52 2.60 -14.42
N LYS A 278 -6.38 2.36 -15.43
CA LYS A 278 -6.16 2.88 -16.79
C LYS A 278 -6.12 4.40 -16.85
N GLU A 279 -6.97 5.08 -16.09
CA GLU A 279 -6.92 6.55 -15.98
C GLU A 279 -5.60 7.02 -15.40
N ILE A 280 -5.13 6.37 -14.32
CA ILE A 280 -3.83 6.67 -13.72
C ILE A 280 -2.69 6.44 -14.72
N GLN A 281 -2.71 5.34 -15.47
CA GLN A 281 -1.70 5.07 -16.50
C GLN A 281 -1.69 6.14 -17.60
N LYS A 282 -2.87 6.57 -18.04
CA LYS A 282 -3.02 7.63 -19.04
C LYS A 282 -2.46 8.96 -18.52
N GLU A 283 -2.88 9.39 -17.33
CA GLU A 283 -2.40 10.64 -16.71
C GLU A 283 -0.88 10.59 -16.45
N ALA A 284 -0.32 9.42 -16.11
CA ALA A 284 1.13 9.23 -15.99
C ALA A 284 1.83 9.34 -17.35
N ALA A 285 1.30 8.74 -18.42
CA ALA A 285 1.86 8.85 -19.78
C ALA A 285 1.82 10.29 -20.32
N ASP A 286 0.72 11.01 -20.07
CA ASP A 286 0.59 12.43 -20.39
C ASP A 286 1.63 13.25 -19.61
N THR A 287 1.89 12.88 -18.36
CA THR A 287 2.92 13.50 -17.53
C THR A 287 4.31 13.27 -18.09
N VAL A 288 4.68 12.03 -18.44
CA VAL A 288 5.95 11.67 -19.11
C VAL A 288 6.16 12.53 -20.37
N SER A 289 5.13 12.68 -21.19
CA SER A 289 5.20 13.48 -22.43
C SER A 289 5.56 14.95 -22.15
N LYS A 290 5.11 15.53 -21.03
CA LYS A 290 5.47 16.90 -20.63
C LYS A 290 6.94 17.05 -20.23
N PHE A 291 7.61 15.99 -19.79
CA PHE A 291 9.05 16.04 -19.52
C PHE A 291 9.85 16.10 -20.82
N ASP A 292 9.37 15.41 -21.87
CA ASP A 292 10.08 15.35 -23.15
C ASP A 292 9.92 16.63 -23.97
N LEU A 293 8.83 17.38 -23.80
CA LEU A 293 8.61 18.69 -24.41
C LEU A 293 9.44 19.83 -23.79
N LYS A 294 10.08 19.61 -22.63
CA LYS A 294 10.91 20.60 -21.93
C LYS A 294 12.41 20.49 -22.26
N LYS A 295 12.78 19.59 -23.18
CA LYS A 295 14.15 19.42 -23.70
C LYS A 295 14.29 20.09 -25.06
#